data_AF-A0A960MIS3-F1
#
_entry.id   AF-A0A960MIS3-F1
#
_cell.length_a   1.000
_cell.length_b   1.000
_cell.length_c   1.000
_cell.angle_alpha   90.00
_cell.angle_beta   90.00
_cell.angle_gamma   90.00
#
_symmetry.space_group_name_H-M   'P 1'
#
loop_
_entity.id
_entity.type
_entity.pdbx_description
1 polymer ?
#
loop_
_entity_poly.entity_id
_entity_poly.type
_entity_poly.pdbx_seq_one_letter_code
_entity_poly.pdbx_strand_id
1 'polypeptide(L)'
;MRSKPLLRSSAALAAAILGSAISSPAAGPKGEMANPDFTQGEPIPEGATHDWNLGPTGARGWIYTNKLETTEARQVFVTQVEKGSPADGTLEKGDVILGVAGVPFSYDPRTELGKAIGEAEANEGALRLLRWRNGNTEEIVVRLPVLGRYSPTAPFDCPKSQRILEQGCEALARNLKAKPDAGNEITRSLNALALLASGREEYLPLVRRQVEKAANFSDPERKTLHSWLYGPVNLLLAEYALATGDRAFLPDMERITMEIVHGQSAVGSWGHRFVPSGSDG
;
A
#
# COMPACT_ATOMS: atom_id res chain seq x y z
N MET A 1 -52.39 55.31 -8.76
CA MET A 1 -51.39 55.09 -9.83
C MET A 1 -50.14 54.50 -9.22
N ARG A 2 -49.60 53.48 -9.87
CA ARG A 2 -48.54 52.58 -9.40
C ARG A 2 -47.16 53.21 -9.61
N SER A 3 -46.27 53.03 -8.63
CA SER A 3 -44.85 52.77 -8.87
C SER A 3 -44.22 52.13 -7.62
N LYS A 4 -44.01 50.80 -7.69
CA LYS A 4 -43.19 50.02 -6.74
C LYS A 4 -41.71 50.18 -7.13
N PRO A 5 -40.76 50.26 -6.18
CA PRO A 5 -39.36 50.00 -6.48
C PRO A 5 -39.08 48.49 -6.48
N LEU A 6 -38.27 48.08 -7.46
CA LEU A 6 -37.90 46.71 -7.80
C LEU A 6 -37.02 46.06 -6.73
N LEU A 7 -37.42 44.84 -6.32
CA LEU A 7 -36.55 43.85 -5.68
C LEU A 7 -35.33 43.58 -6.56
N ARG A 8 -34.12 43.73 -6.01
CA ARG A 8 -32.93 43.02 -6.50
C ARG A 8 -32.71 41.81 -5.59
N SER A 9 -33.29 40.69 -5.97
CA SER A 9 -32.99 39.37 -5.39
C SER A 9 -31.57 38.97 -5.81
N SER A 10 -30.63 39.04 -4.87
CA SER A 10 -29.32 38.38 -5.01
C SER A 10 -29.48 36.98 -4.42
N ALA A 11 -29.78 36.00 -5.28
CA ALA A 11 -29.79 34.60 -4.89
C ALA A 11 -28.34 34.16 -4.66
N ALA A 12 -27.93 34.05 -3.40
CA ALA A 12 -26.70 33.38 -3.03
C ALA A 12 -26.90 31.87 -3.26
N LEU A 13 -26.41 31.37 -4.39
CA LEU A 13 -26.34 29.95 -4.68
C LEU A 13 -25.19 29.36 -3.83
N ALA A 14 -25.51 28.90 -2.62
CA ALA A 14 -24.58 28.11 -1.82
C ALA A 14 -24.41 26.73 -2.48
N ALA A 15 -23.40 26.60 -3.35
CA ALA A 15 -22.96 25.31 -3.85
C ALA A 15 -22.28 24.54 -2.72
N ALA A 16 -23.02 23.64 -2.08
CA ALA A 16 -22.46 22.66 -1.16
C ALA A 16 -21.60 21.67 -1.96
N ILE A 17 -20.30 21.93 -2.02
CA ILE A 17 -19.32 20.96 -2.52
C ILE A 17 -19.21 19.88 -1.44
N LEU A 18 -19.90 18.75 -1.63
CA LEU A 18 -19.63 17.52 -0.91
C LEU A 18 -18.23 17.03 -1.31
N GLY A 19 -17.21 17.50 -0.58
CA GLY A 19 -15.87 16.93 -0.63
C GLY A 19 -15.92 15.51 -0.08
N SER A 20 -15.74 14.53 -0.96
CA SER A 20 -15.49 13.13 -0.57
C SER A 20 -14.11 13.05 0.09
N ALA A 21 -14.05 13.30 1.40
CA ALA A 21 -12.89 12.97 2.19
C ALA A 21 -12.74 11.45 2.20
N ILE A 22 -11.76 10.92 1.47
CA ILE A 22 -11.27 9.55 1.68
C ILE A 22 -10.48 9.60 2.99
N SER A 23 -11.20 9.63 4.11
CA SER A 23 -10.66 9.32 5.41
C SER A 23 -10.23 7.86 5.37
N SER A 24 -8.93 7.59 5.46
CA SER A 24 -8.47 6.25 5.84
C SER A 24 -8.90 6.02 7.29
N PRO A 25 -9.79 5.07 7.61
CA PRO A 25 -10.01 4.70 9.00
C PRO A 25 -8.95 3.66 9.35
N ALA A 26 -7.80 4.12 9.84
CA ALA A 26 -6.93 3.27 10.65
C ALA A 26 -7.52 3.20 12.07
N ALA A 27 -8.67 2.54 12.21
CA ALA A 27 -9.20 2.03 13.47
C ALA A 27 -10.43 1.18 13.14
N GLY A 28 -10.31 -0.15 13.28
CA GLY A 28 -11.48 -1.03 13.32
C GLY A 28 -12.39 -0.71 14.51
N PRO A 29 -13.62 -1.28 14.55
CA PRO A 29 -14.57 -1.02 15.62
C PRO A 29 -13.98 -1.28 17.00
N LYS A 30 -14.33 -0.43 17.99
CA LYS A 30 -14.06 -0.70 19.41
C LYS A 30 -14.99 -1.83 19.89
N GLY A 31 -14.51 -3.07 19.78
CA GLY A 31 -15.11 -4.28 20.32
C GLY A 31 -14.17 -5.46 20.06
N GLU A 32 -14.17 -6.47 20.91
CA GLU A 32 -13.52 -7.75 20.60
C GLU A 32 -14.18 -8.31 19.34
N MET A 33 -13.45 -8.35 18.24
CA MET A 33 -13.91 -8.99 17.02
C MET A 33 -13.88 -10.50 17.28
N ALA A 34 -15.00 -11.18 17.08
CA ALA A 34 -15.03 -12.64 17.14
C ALA A 34 -14.15 -13.22 16.01
N ASN A 35 -13.47 -14.34 16.30
CA ASN A 35 -12.69 -15.08 15.32
C ASN A 35 -13.63 -16.07 14.61
N PRO A 36 -14.04 -15.79 13.36
CA PRO A 36 -15.08 -16.57 12.71
C PRO A 36 -14.58 -17.94 12.24
N ASP A 37 -15.48 -18.92 12.24
CA ASP A 37 -15.31 -20.18 11.53
C ASP A 37 -16.10 -20.17 10.21
N PHE A 38 -15.40 -19.84 9.12
CA PHE A 38 -15.98 -19.78 7.79
C PHE A 38 -16.46 -21.15 7.28
N THR A 39 -15.93 -22.25 7.83
CA THR A 39 -16.37 -23.61 7.46
C THR A 39 -17.75 -23.94 8.04
N GLN A 40 -18.19 -23.21 9.07
CA GLN A 40 -19.54 -23.28 9.64
C GLN A 40 -20.49 -22.24 9.03
N GLY A 41 -20.04 -21.51 7.99
CA GLY A 41 -20.83 -20.49 7.32
C GLY A 41 -20.89 -19.15 8.06
N GLU A 42 -20.03 -18.92 9.05
CA GLU A 42 -19.94 -17.63 9.73
C GLU A 42 -19.42 -16.56 8.74
N PRO A 43 -20.03 -15.36 8.70
CA PRO A 43 -19.60 -14.31 7.79
C PRO A 43 -18.36 -13.57 8.32
N ILE A 44 -17.68 -12.84 7.43
CA ILE A 44 -16.71 -11.83 7.86
C ILE A 44 -17.44 -10.81 8.77
N PRO A 45 -16.90 -10.49 9.97
CA PRO A 45 -17.53 -9.53 10.88
C PRO A 45 -17.83 -8.19 10.24
N GLU A 46 -18.97 -7.60 10.59
CA GLU A 46 -19.40 -6.31 10.05
C GLU A 46 -18.36 -5.21 10.34
N GLY A 47 -18.03 -4.41 9.32
CA GLY A 47 -17.01 -3.37 9.40
C GLY A 47 -15.56 -3.85 9.24
N ALA A 48 -15.31 -5.16 9.16
CA ALA A 48 -13.98 -5.71 8.88
C ALA A 48 -13.69 -5.70 7.37
N THR A 49 -13.33 -4.54 6.84
CA THR A 49 -13.17 -4.32 5.38
C THR A 49 -11.77 -4.58 4.85
N HIS A 50 -10.77 -4.73 5.72
CA HIS A 50 -9.37 -4.88 5.31
C HIS A 50 -9.03 -6.35 5.02
N ASP A 51 -8.61 -6.62 3.79
CA ASP A 51 -8.07 -7.90 3.35
C ASP A 51 -6.62 -7.76 2.83
N TRP A 52 -5.93 -8.89 2.75
CA TRP A 52 -4.50 -8.98 2.50
C TRP A 52 -4.22 -9.60 1.13
N ASN A 53 -3.14 -9.17 0.47
CA ASN A 53 -2.61 -9.88 -0.68
C ASN A 53 -2.01 -11.22 -0.21
N LEU A 54 -2.35 -12.32 -0.88
CA LEU A 54 -1.87 -13.66 -0.57
C LEU A 54 -0.62 -14.01 -1.37
N GLY A 55 0.37 -13.10 -1.34
CA GLY A 55 1.64 -13.24 -2.07
C GLY A 55 1.47 -13.21 -3.60
N PRO A 56 2.30 -13.96 -4.35
CA PRO A 56 2.29 -13.97 -5.82
C PRO A 56 1.14 -14.79 -6.42
N THR A 57 0.18 -15.24 -5.60
CA THR A 57 -0.96 -16.04 -6.08
C THR A 57 -1.94 -15.22 -6.93
N GLY A 58 -1.98 -13.90 -6.74
CA GLY A 58 -3.02 -13.01 -7.27
C GLY A 58 -4.38 -13.16 -6.60
N ALA A 59 -4.45 -13.87 -5.48
CA ALA A 59 -5.60 -13.89 -4.60
C ALA A 59 -5.46 -12.85 -3.48
N ARG A 60 -6.60 -12.35 -3.00
CA ARG A 60 -6.72 -11.61 -1.76
C ARG A 60 -7.54 -12.41 -0.77
N GLY A 61 -7.26 -12.22 0.52
CA GLY A 61 -7.99 -12.91 1.57
C GLY A 61 -8.12 -12.10 2.84
N TRP A 62 -9.26 -12.25 3.49
CA TRP A 62 -9.50 -11.74 4.82
C TRP A 62 -8.95 -12.72 5.85
N ILE A 63 -8.26 -12.18 6.85
CA ILE A 63 -7.64 -12.95 7.92
C ILE A 63 -8.03 -12.29 9.23
N TYR A 64 -8.53 -13.10 10.18
CA TYR A 64 -8.87 -12.60 11.50
C TYR A 64 -7.69 -11.86 12.11
N THR A 65 -7.98 -10.71 12.69
CA THR A 65 -6.97 -9.82 13.23
C THR A 65 -7.41 -9.34 14.62
N ASN A 66 -6.64 -9.70 15.64
CA ASN A 66 -6.79 -9.17 16.99
C ASN A 66 -5.76 -8.04 17.19
N LYS A 67 -6.21 -6.79 17.27
CA LYS A 67 -5.34 -5.61 17.48
C LYS A 67 -4.13 -5.54 16.51
N LEU A 68 -4.36 -5.82 15.22
CA LEU A 68 -3.35 -5.87 14.13
C LEU A 68 -2.48 -7.13 14.09
N GLU A 69 -2.72 -8.10 14.96
CA GLU A 69 -2.04 -9.40 14.99
C GLU A 69 -2.92 -10.51 14.40
N THR A 70 -2.35 -11.37 13.56
CA THR A 70 -3.06 -12.48 12.89
C THR A 70 -2.69 -13.87 13.42
N THR A 71 -1.96 -13.94 14.53
CA THR A 71 -1.43 -15.20 15.09
C THR A 71 -2.53 -16.13 15.65
N GLU A 72 -3.72 -15.58 15.93
CA GLU A 72 -4.91 -16.31 16.38
C GLU A 72 -5.77 -16.83 15.21
N ALA A 73 -5.55 -16.35 13.99
CA ALA A 73 -6.28 -16.80 12.82
C ALA A 73 -5.89 -18.23 12.44
N ARG A 74 -6.85 -19.05 12.02
CA ARG A 74 -6.62 -20.40 11.49
C ARG A 74 -7.22 -20.62 10.11
N GLN A 75 -7.78 -19.56 9.54
CA GLN A 75 -8.47 -19.59 8.26
C GLN A 75 -8.16 -18.30 7.50
N VAL A 76 -8.08 -18.41 6.17
CA VAL A 76 -8.01 -17.27 5.26
C VAL A 76 -9.22 -17.36 4.33
N PHE A 77 -10.13 -16.39 4.42
CA PHE A 77 -11.29 -16.31 3.55
C PHE A 77 -10.91 -15.61 2.25
N VAL A 78 -11.00 -16.28 1.10
CA VAL A 78 -10.66 -15.70 -0.19
C VAL A 78 -11.72 -14.67 -0.59
N THR A 79 -11.30 -13.41 -0.70
CA THR A 79 -12.18 -12.27 -1.01
C THR A 79 -12.18 -11.93 -2.50
N GLN A 80 -11.08 -12.19 -3.18
CA GLN A 80 -10.89 -11.88 -4.60
C GLN A 80 -9.82 -12.79 -5.21
N VAL A 81 -9.99 -13.11 -6.49
CA VAL A 81 -8.95 -13.73 -7.33
C VAL A 81 -8.84 -12.89 -8.60
N GLU A 82 -7.63 -12.46 -8.94
CA GLU A 82 -7.37 -11.70 -10.16
C GLU A 82 -7.38 -12.63 -11.38
N LYS A 83 -8.06 -12.21 -12.45
CA LYS A 83 -8.10 -12.96 -13.71
C LYS A 83 -6.71 -13.05 -14.34
N GLY A 84 -6.32 -14.23 -14.79
CA GLY A 84 -4.99 -14.51 -15.36
C GLY A 84 -3.87 -14.63 -14.33
N SER A 85 -4.18 -14.57 -13.03
CA SER A 85 -3.21 -14.83 -11.97
C SER A 85 -2.98 -16.33 -11.75
N PRO A 86 -1.91 -16.73 -11.01
CA PRO A 86 -1.69 -18.13 -10.66
C PRO A 86 -2.85 -18.84 -9.96
N ALA A 87 -3.67 -18.11 -9.21
CA ALA A 87 -4.83 -18.65 -8.51
C ALA A 87 -6.10 -18.73 -9.39
N ASP A 88 -6.12 -18.09 -10.56
CA ASP A 88 -7.28 -18.09 -11.46
C ASP A 88 -7.65 -19.52 -11.89
N GLY A 89 -8.94 -19.83 -11.85
CA GLY A 89 -9.48 -21.18 -12.10
C GLY A 89 -9.19 -22.23 -11.03
N THR A 90 -8.37 -21.94 -10.02
CA THR A 90 -8.03 -22.88 -8.93
C THR A 90 -8.68 -22.47 -7.61
N LEU A 91 -8.60 -21.17 -7.29
CA LEU A 91 -9.31 -20.54 -6.17
C LEU A 91 -10.46 -19.69 -6.70
N GLU A 92 -11.47 -19.48 -5.86
CA GLU A 92 -12.53 -18.51 -6.11
C GLU A 92 -12.94 -17.76 -4.83
N LYS A 93 -13.63 -16.63 -4.99
CA LYS A 93 -14.17 -15.89 -3.85
C LYS A 93 -15.11 -16.79 -3.04
N GLY A 94 -14.92 -16.84 -1.73
CA GLY A 94 -15.67 -17.71 -0.82
C GLY A 94 -14.93 -18.99 -0.42
N ASP A 95 -13.83 -19.32 -1.09
CA ASP A 95 -12.95 -20.38 -0.63
C ASP A 95 -12.34 -20.03 0.73
N VAL A 96 -12.12 -21.05 1.55
CA VAL A 96 -11.42 -20.91 2.82
C VAL A 96 -10.14 -21.71 2.76
N ILE A 97 -8.99 -21.04 2.87
CA ILE A 97 -7.71 -21.72 2.99
C ILE A 97 -7.50 -22.04 4.46
N LEU A 98 -7.38 -23.34 4.76
CA LEU A 98 -7.25 -23.88 6.11
C LEU A 98 -5.80 -24.22 6.46
N GLY A 99 -4.91 -24.25 5.49
CA GLY A 99 -3.53 -24.68 5.69
C GLY A 99 -2.72 -24.78 4.40
N VAL A 100 -1.49 -25.25 4.55
CA VAL A 100 -0.50 -25.38 3.48
C VAL A 100 0.15 -26.76 3.52
N ALA A 101 0.53 -27.29 2.36
CA ALA A 101 1.21 -28.59 2.23
C ALA A 101 0.52 -29.75 2.99
N GLY A 102 -0.82 -29.81 2.91
CA GLY A 102 -1.63 -30.86 3.54
C GLY A 102 -1.80 -30.71 5.05
N VAL A 103 -1.25 -29.67 5.67
CA VAL A 103 -1.31 -29.44 7.12
C VAL A 103 -2.13 -28.19 7.42
N PRO A 104 -3.14 -28.26 8.32
CA PRO A 104 -3.85 -27.08 8.80
C PRO A 104 -2.91 -26.05 9.42
N PHE A 105 -3.23 -24.76 9.31
CA PHE A 105 -2.48 -23.70 9.98
C PHE A 105 -2.40 -23.98 11.48
N SER A 106 -1.21 -23.85 12.04
CA SER A 106 -0.95 -24.07 13.47
C SER A 106 -0.67 -22.77 14.22
N TYR A 107 -0.25 -21.75 13.48
CA TYR A 107 0.14 -20.40 13.90
C TYR A 107 -0.42 -19.37 12.90
N ASP A 108 0.22 -18.20 12.76
CA ASP A 108 -0.14 -17.14 11.83
C ASP A 108 -0.17 -17.62 10.37
N PRO A 109 -1.36 -17.63 9.73
CA PRO A 109 -1.52 -18.03 8.34
C PRO A 109 -0.65 -17.23 7.37
N ARG A 110 -0.36 -15.94 7.66
CA ARG A 110 0.51 -15.12 6.79
C ARG A 110 1.94 -15.62 6.80
N THR A 111 2.44 -16.00 7.98
CA THR A 111 3.81 -16.50 8.12
C THR A 111 3.95 -17.89 7.51
N GLU A 112 2.99 -18.77 7.75
CA GLU A 112 3.00 -20.12 7.18
C GLU A 112 2.84 -20.11 5.66
N LEU A 113 1.91 -19.29 5.14
CA LEU A 113 1.73 -19.11 3.69
C LEU A 113 2.98 -18.51 3.04
N GLY A 114 3.61 -17.51 3.66
CA GLY A 114 4.86 -16.92 3.17
C GLY A 114 6.00 -17.94 3.05
N LYS A 115 6.15 -18.83 4.05
CA LYS A 115 7.13 -19.93 4.00
C LYS A 115 6.79 -20.93 2.89
N ALA A 116 5.52 -21.31 2.76
CA ALA A 116 5.07 -22.24 1.73
C ALA A 116 5.27 -21.67 0.31
N ILE A 117 5.03 -20.37 0.10
CA ILE A 117 5.36 -19.67 -1.14
C ILE A 117 6.87 -19.73 -1.40
N GLY A 118 7.68 -19.44 -0.39
CA GLY A 118 9.14 -19.51 -0.51
C GLY A 118 9.65 -20.88 -0.94
N GLU A 119 9.09 -21.96 -0.39
CA GLU A 119 9.41 -23.33 -0.79
C GLU A 119 8.85 -23.69 -2.17
N ALA A 120 7.66 -23.23 -2.54
CA ALA A 120 7.11 -23.45 -3.87
C ALA A 120 8.00 -22.78 -4.94
N GLU A 121 8.35 -21.51 -4.77
CA GLU A 121 9.20 -20.74 -5.68
C GLU A 121 10.63 -21.32 -5.77
N ALA A 122 11.10 -22.00 -4.73
CA ALA A 122 12.40 -22.64 -4.67
C ALA A 122 12.51 -23.94 -5.47
N ASN A 123 11.38 -24.61 -5.72
CA ASN A 123 11.33 -25.94 -6.32
C ASN A 123 10.50 -25.93 -7.61
N GLU A 124 9.37 -26.64 -7.65
CA GLU A 124 8.54 -26.83 -8.86
C GLU A 124 7.39 -25.82 -9.00
N GLY A 125 7.37 -24.76 -8.18
CA GLY A 125 6.29 -23.78 -8.19
C GLY A 125 4.95 -24.33 -7.64
N ALA A 126 4.95 -25.49 -7.00
CA ALA A 126 3.73 -26.13 -6.50
C ALA A 126 3.35 -25.62 -5.10
N LEU A 127 2.52 -24.57 -5.01
CA LEU A 127 1.95 -24.14 -3.75
C LEU A 127 0.71 -24.99 -3.42
N ARG A 128 0.89 -25.97 -2.54
CA ARG A 128 -0.20 -26.83 -2.04
C ARG A 128 -0.97 -26.13 -0.94
N LEU A 129 -2.29 -25.98 -1.12
CA LEU A 129 -3.19 -25.34 -0.16
C LEU A 129 -4.29 -26.33 0.25
N LEU A 130 -4.61 -26.36 1.54
CA LEU A 130 -5.79 -27.06 2.04
C LEU A 130 -7.00 -26.14 1.92
N ARG A 131 -7.84 -26.36 0.91
CA ARG A 131 -8.98 -25.49 0.58
C ARG A 131 -10.29 -26.14 0.99
N TRP A 132 -11.13 -25.39 1.68
CA TRP A 132 -12.52 -25.74 1.94
C TRP A 132 -13.45 -24.94 1.03
N ARG A 133 -14.42 -25.65 0.43
CA ARG A 133 -15.51 -25.09 -0.38
C ARG A 133 -16.76 -25.94 -0.23
N ASN A 134 -17.89 -25.33 0.12
CA ASN A 134 -19.20 -25.98 0.18
C ASN A 134 -19.21 -27.31 0.96
N GLY A 135 -18.56 -27.33 2.13
CA GLY A 135 -18.51 -28.50 3.01
C GLY A 135 -17.40 -29.51 2.69
N ASN A 136 -16.68 -29.33 1.58
CA ASN A 136 -15.60 -30.23 1.17
C ASN A 136 -14.23 -29.59 1.40
N THR A 137 -13.34 -30.32 2.06
CA THR A 137 -11.92 -29.96 2.19
C THR A 137 -11.09 -30.82 1.25
N GLU A 138 -10.30 -30.17 0.40
CA GLU A 138 -9.38 -30.84 -0.52
C GLU A 138 -8.04 -30.12 -0.59
N GLU A 139 -7.00 -30.84 -1.00
CA GLU A 139 -5.72 -30.23 -1.34
C GLU A 139 -5.73 -29.79 -2.80
N ILE A 140 -5.46 -28.51 -3.04
CA ILE A 140 -5.30 -27.92 -4.37
C ILE A 140 -3.87 -27.45 -4.58
N VAL A 141 -3.47 -27.28 -5.84
CA VAL A 141 -2.13 -26.79 -6.20
C VAL A 141 -2.25 -25.51 -7.01
N VAL A 142 -1.79 -24.40 -6.43
CA VAL A 142 -1.60 -23.13 -7.14
C VAL A 142 -0.19 -23.11 -7.74
N ARG A 143 -0.07 -22.90 -9.05
CA ARG A 143 1.22 -22.96 -9.76
C ARG A 143 1.88 -21.59 -9.83
N LEU A 144 2.89 -21.39 -9.00
CA LEU A 144 3.67 -20.15 -8.93
C LEU A 144 4.87 -20.17 -9.91
N PRO A 145 5.32 -19.00 -10.38
CA PRO A 145 6.62 -18.89 -11.04
C PRO A 145 7.75 -19.38 -10.14
N VAL A 146 8.67 -20.16 -10.71
CA VAL A 146 9.88 -20.62 -10.01
C VAL A 146 10.92 -19.49 -10.04
N LEU A 147 11.29 -19.00 -8.86
CA LEU A 147 12.29 -17.93 -8.70
C LEU A 147 13.60 -18.44 -8.08
N GLY A 148 13.62 -19.67 -7.56
CA GLY A 148 14.74 -20.25 -6.83
C GLY A 148 14.68 -19.95 -5.32
N ARG A 149 15.74 -20.34 -4.60
CA ARG A 149 15.91 -20.07 -3.17
C ARG A 149 16.54 -18.70 -2.95
N TYR A 150 16.28 -18.10 -1.79
CA TYR A 150 17.09 -16.97 -1.34
C TYR A 150 18.52 -17.47 -1.02
N SER A 151 19.54 -16.76 -1.52
CA SER A 151 20.93 -17.01 -1.14
C SER A 151 21.15 -16.69 0.36
N PRO A 152 22.16 -17.28 1.02
CA PRO A 152 22.54 -16.91 2.39
C PRO A 152 22.88 -15.42 2.58
N THR A 153 23.28 -14.74 1.51
CA THR A 153 23.67 -13.33 1.46
C THR A 153 22.52 -12.41 1.03
N ALA A 154 21.32 -12.94 0.82
CA ALA A 154 20.18 -12.15 0.36
C ALA A 154 19.97 -10.88 1.23
N PRO A 155 19.65 -9.72 0.63
CA PRO A 155 19.30 -9.55 -0.79
C PRO A 155 20.50 -9.44 -1.75
N PHE A 156 21.74 -9.42 -1.25
CA PHE A 156 22.96 -9.33 -2.06
C PHE A 156 23.36 -10.70 -2.63
N ASP A 157 23.92 -10.72 -3.84
CA ASP A 157 24.36 -11.94 -4.53
C ASP A 157 23.28 -13.05 -4.56
N CYS A 158 22.04 -12.63 -4.81
CA CYS A 158 20.86 -13.48 -4.76
C CYS A 158 20.05 -13.39 -6.06
N PRO A 159 20.08 -14.42 -6.92
CA PRO A 159 19.35 -14.42 -8.19
C PRO A 159 17.84 -14.18 -8.03
N LYS A 160 17.24 -14.71 -6.96
CA LYS A 160 15.84 -14.47 -6.62
C LYS A 160 15.58 -13.00 -6.30
N SER A 161 16.36 -12.40 -5.41
CA SER A 161 16.22 -10.99 -5.03
C SER A 161 16.42 -10.07 -6.23
N GLN A 162 17.41 -10.37 -7.08
CA GLN A 162 17.64 -9.65 -8.32
C GLN A 162 16.41 -9.72 -9.25
N ARG A 163 15.84 -10.90 -9.48
CA ARG A 163 14.66 -11.06 -10.33
C ARG A 163 13.43 -10.33 -9.78
N ILE A 164 13.22 -10.37 -8.46
CA ILE A 164 12.14 -9.64 -7.80
C ILE A 164 12.33 -8.12 -7.99
N LEU A 165 13.55 -7.62 -7.81
CA LEU A 165 13.87 -6.21 -8.02
C LEU A 165 13.61 -5.78 -9.48
N GLU A 166 14.10 -6.55 -10.44
CA GLU A 166 13.92 -6.28 -11.87
C GLU A 166 12.43 -6.23 -12.26
N GLN A 167 11.67 -7.26 -11.90
CA GLN A 167 10.23 -7.32 -12.17
C GLN A 167 9.44 -6.23 -11.44
N GLY A 168 9.83 -5.91 -10.21
CA GLY A 168 9.26 -4.84 -9.41
C GLY A 168 9.46 -3.48 -10.06
N CYS A 169 10.69 -3.15 -10.46
CA CYS A 169 10.99 -1.91 -11.17
C CYS A 169 10.22 -1.80 -12.49
N GLU A 170 10.13 -2.87 -13.28
CA GLU A 170 9.35 -2.85 -14.52
C GLU A 170 7.85 -2.60 -14.28
N ALA A 171 7.28 -3.25 -13.26
CA ALA A 171 5.88 -3.03 -12.88
C ALA A 171 5.64 -1.60 -12.38
N LEU A 172 6.54 -1.07 -11.54
CA LEU A 172 6.50 0.32 -11.08
C LEU A 172 6.60 1.30 -12.24
N ALA A 173 7.53 1.09 -13.18
CA ALA A 173 7.69 1.94 -14.35
C ALA A 173 6.43 1.94 -15.24
N ARG A 174 5.83 0.76 -15.48
CA ARG A 174 4.55 0.66 -16.20
C ARG A 174 3.43 1.42 -15.48
N ASN A 175 3.32 1.25 -14.17
CA ASN A 175 2.28 1.89 -13.36
C ASN A 175 2.44 3.41 -13.32
N LEU A 176 3.66 3.91 -13.10
CA LEU A 176 3.96 5.34 -13.12
C LEU A 176 3.73 5.96 -14.49
N LYS A 177 3.98 5.22 -15.58
CA LYS A 177 3.67 5.69 -16.94
C LYS A 177 2.15 5.77 -17.18
N ALA A 178 1.40 4.76 -16.74
CA ALA A 178 -0.04 4.68 -16.98
C ALA A 178 -0.85 5.61 -16.07
N LYS A 179 -0.42 5.77 -14.81
CA LYS A 179 -1.12 6.52 -13.76
C LYS A 179 -0.12 7.35 -12.96
N PRO A 180 0.45 8.41 -13.56
CA PRO A 180 1.53 9.19 -12.94
C PRO A 180 1.16 9.92 -11.65
N ASP A 181 -0.14 10.03 -11.36
CA ASP A 181 -0.71 10.72 -10.18
C ASP A 181 -1.34 9.76 -9.15
N ALA A 182 -1.25 8.45 -9.36
CA ALA A 182 -1.82 7.48 -8.44
C ALA A 182 -1.06 7.43 -7.10
N GLY A 183 -1.81 7.37 -6.01
CA GLY A 183 -1.27 7.37 -4.64
C GLY A 183 -0.95 8.78 -4.13
N ASN A 184 -0.59 8.87 -2.85
CA ASN A 184 -0.14 10.12 -2.22
C ASN A 184 1.36 10.34 -2.45
N GLU A 185 1.91 11.44 -1.91
CA GLU A 185 3.33 11.78 -2.07
C GLU A 185 4.27 10.70 -1.57
N ILE A 186 3.93 9.99 -0.49
CA ILE A 186 4.74 8.88 0.03
C ILE A 186 4.85 7.80 -1.03
N THR A 187 3.71 7.37 -1.55
CA THR A 187 3.65 6.28 -2.55
C THR A 187 4.43 6.67 -3.80
N ARG A 188 4.23 7.88 -4.32
CA ARG A 188 4.90 8.35 -5.53
C ARG A 188 6.40 8.53 -5.32
N SER A 189 6.81 9.08 -4.18
CA SER A 189 8.23 9.28 -3.85
C SER A 189 8.96 7.95 -3.70
N LEU A 190 8.37 6.98 -2.98
CA LEU A 190 8.97 5.65 -2.81
C LEU A 190 9.04 4.87 -4.14
N ASN A 191 8.02 4.98 -5.00
CA ASN A 191 8.05 4.36 -6.32
C ASN A 191 9.17 4.97 -7.20
N ALA A 192 9.32 6.29 -7.19
CA ALA A 192 10.38 6.97 -7.94
C ALA A 192 11.77 6.64 -7.38
N LEU A 193 11.94 6.60 -6.06
CA LEU A 193 13.18 6.18 -5.40
C LEU A 193 13.56 4.74 -5.75
N ALA A 194 12.61 3.81 -5.78
CA ALA A 194 12.87 2.43 -6.18
C ALA A 194 13.37 2.34 -7.63
N LEU A 195 12.82 3.14 -8.54
CA LEU A 195 13.31 3.22 -9.92
C LEU A 195 14.70 3.88 -10.00
N LEU A 196 14.94 4.94 -9.24
CA LEU A 196 16.24 5.61 -9.19
C LEU A 196 17.34 4.66 -8.66
N ALA A 197 17.04 3.95 -7.57
CA ALA A 197 17.94 2.99 -6.93
C ALA A 197 18.27 1.78 -7.83
N SER A 198 17.46 1.50 -8.84
CA SER A 198 17.76 0.44 -9.83
C SER A 198 18.99 0.75 -10.69
N GLY A 199 19.40 2.03 -10.77
CA GLY A 199 20.53 2.47 -11.60
C GLY A 199 20.28 2.41 -13.12
N ARG A 200 19.07 2.07 -13.57
CA ARG A 200 18.75 1.96 -15.00
C ARG A 200 18.38 3.33 -15.60
N GLU A 201 19.21 3.82 -16.51
CA GLU A 201 19.05 5.13 -17.16
C GLU A 201 17.70 5.31 -17.86
N GLU A 202 17.13 4.24 -18.40
CA GLU A 202 15.82 4.23 -19.07
C GLU A 202 14.67 4.70 -18.16
N TYR A 203 14.82 4.59 -16.84
CA TYR A 203 13.82 5.07 -15.88
C TYR A 203 14.01 6.53 -15.46
N LEU A 204 15.17 7.14 -15.71
CA LEU A 204 15.45 8.51 -15.29
C LEU A 204 14.41 9.54 -15.80
N PRO A 205 13.90 9.47 -17.04
CA PRO A 205 12.85 10.38 -17.48
C PRO A 205 11.53 10.23 -16.69
N LEU A 206 11.21 9.02 -16.23
CA LEU A 206 10.04 8.78 -15.36
C LEU A 206 10.29 9.35 -13.95
N VAL A 207 11.48 9.10 -13.39
CA VAL A 207 11.88 9.60 -12.08
C VAL A 207 11.89 11.13 -12.06
N ARG A 208 12.52 11.77 -13.05
CA ARG A 208 12.61 13.23 -13.14
C ARG A 208 11.23 13.89 -13.18
N ARG A 209 10.25 13.30 -13.87
CA ARG A 209 8.86 13.81 -13.84
C ARG A 209 8.22 13.74 -12.45
N GLN A 210 8.54 12.72 -11.66
CA GLN A 210 8.07 12.63 -10.28
C GLN A 210 8.80 13.63 -9.38
N VAL A 211 10.10 13.86 -9.60
CA VAL A 211 10.89 14.90 -8.93
C VAL A 211 10.33 16.30 -9.21
N GLU A 212 10.00 16.62 -10.46
CA GLU A 212 9.36 17.90 -10.82
C GLU A 212 8.04 18.10 -10.06
N LYS A 213 7.23 17.05 -9.92
CA LYS A 213 5.99 17.12 -9.13
C LYS A 213 6.28 17.30 -7.64
N ALA A 214 7.20 16.50 -7.11
CA ALA A 214 7.61 16.56 -5.70
C ALA A 214 8.18 17.93 -5.32
N ALA A 215 8.93 18.57 -6.22
CA ALA A 215 9.48 19.93 -6.05
C ALA A 215 8.39 21.00 -5.90
N ASN A 216 7.17 20.75 -6.40
CA ASN A 216 6.03 21.64 -6.24
C ASN A 216 5.17 21.31 -5.01
N PHE A 217 5.56 20.31 -4.20
CA PHE A 217 4.80 19.96 -3.01
C PHE A 217 4.81 21.11 -2.00
N SER A 218 3.64 21.37 -1.44
CA SER A 218 3.45 22.25 -0.29
C SER A 218 2.09 21.92 0.35
N ASP A 219 2.07 21.88 1.68
CA ASP A 219 0.84 21.82 2.48
C ASP A 219 1.00 22.76 3.69
N PRO A 220 1.04 24.09 3.45
CA PRO A 220 1.32 25.06 4.50
C PRO A 220 0.09 25.31 5.38
N GLU A 221 -1.11 24.93 4.90
CA GLU A 221 -2.37 25.13 5.58
C GLU A 221 -2.63 24.11 6.70
N ARG A 222 -1.65 23.23 6.98
CA ARG A 222 -1.66 22.32 8.13
C ARG A 222 -2.83 21.32 8.12
N LYS A 223 -3.31 20.91 6.93
CA LYS A 223 -4.55 20.11 6.77
C LYS A 223 -4.37 18.59 6.88
N THR A 224 -3.16 18.06 6.75
CA THR A 224 -2.89 16.60 6.65
C THR A 224 -1.91 16.06 7.71
N LEU A 225 -1.31 14.88 7.48
CA LEU A 225 -0.24 14.30 8.32
C LEU A 225 1.12 14.82 7.82
N HIS A 226 1.51 16.05 8.18
CA HIS A 226 2.59 16.81 7.53
C HIS A 226 3.93 16.08 7.48
N SER A 227 4.49 15.72 8.64
CA SER A 227 5.85 15.14 8.72
C SER A 227 6.03 13.88 7.86
N TRP A 228 4.93 13.14 7.64
CA TRP A 228 4.90 11.91 6.86
C TRP A 228 5.03 12.14 5.35
N LEU A 229 4.57 13.29 4.83
CA LEU A 229 4.63 13.61 3.41
C LEU A 229 5.95 14.30 3.03
N TYR A 230 6.38 15.29 3.84
CA TYR A 230 7.59 16.07 3.56
C TYR A 230 8.87 15.22 3.60
N GLY A 231 8.95 14.22 4.48
CA GLY A 231 10.12 13.34 4.60
C GLY A 231 10.45 12.60 3.29
N PRO A 232 9.56 11.74 2.77
CA PRO A 232 9.78 11.03 1.50
C PRO A 232 9.98 11.96 0.30
N VAL A 233 9.31 13.12 0.27
CA VAL A 233 9.49 14.14 -0.79
C VAL A 233 10.92 14.68 -0.76
N ASN A 234 11.40 15.14 0.39
CA ASN A 234 12.78 15.63 0.52
C ASN A 234 13.81 14.54 0.21
N LEU A 235 13.55 13.29 0.64
CA LEU A 235 14.41 12.16 0.31
C LEU A 235 14.52 11.95 -1.20
N LEU A 236 13.39 11.96 -1.93
CA LEU A 236 13.42 11.84 -3.40
C LEU A 236 14.23 12.96 -4.05
N LEU A 237 14.01 14.22 -3.65
CA LEU A 237 14.72 15.37 -4.23
C LEU A 237 16.23 15.28 -3.98
N ALA A 238 16.63 14.92 -2.76
CA ALA A 238 18.03 14.78 -2.38
C ALA A 238 18.72 13.62 -3.11
N GLU A 239 18.14 12.43 -3.08
CA GLU A 239 18.71 11.24 -3.74
C GLU A 239 18.81 11.44 -5.26
N TYR A 240 17.82 12.07 -5.88
CA TYR A 240 17.89 12.40 -7.31
C TYR A 240 19.04 13.36 -7.62
N ALA A 241 19.20 14.44 -6.84
CA ALA A 241 20.28 15.40 -7.04
C ALA A 241 21.66 14.75 -6.84
N LEU A 242 21.81 13.88 -5.84
CA LEU A 242 23.04 13.14 -5.58
C LEU A 242 23.37 12.13 -6.69
N ALA A 243 22.37 11.36 -7.14
CA ALA A 243 22.56 10.30 -8.12
C ALA A 243 22.79 10.82 -9.55
N THR A 244 22.19 11.96 -9.91
CA THR A 244 22.23 12.49 -11.29
C THR A 244 23.11 13.73 -11.47
N GLY A 245 23.43 14.44 -10.37
CA GLY A 245 24.07 15.76 -10.44
C GLY A 245 23.14 16.88 -10.94
N ASP A 246 21.86 16.61 -11.21
CA ASP A 246 20.88 17.62 -11.61
C ASP A 246 20.50 18.50 -10.40
N ARG A 247 21.00 19.73 -10.39
CA ARG A 247 20.81 20.69 -9.30
C ARG A 247 19.60 21.61 -9.50
N ALA A 248 18.80 21.41 -10.55
CA ALA A 248 17.70 22.31 -10.90
C ALA A 248 16.67 22.48 -9.77
N PHE A 249 16.46 21.43 -8.96
CA PHE A 249 15.45 21.38 -7.90
C PHE A 249 15.97 21.71 -6.49
N LEU A 250 17.25 22.09 -6.35
CA LEU A 250 17.80 22.41 -5.03
C LEU A 250 17.07 23.58 -4.33
N PRO A 251 16.72 24.69 -5.01
CA PRO A 251 15.95 25.76 -4.38
C PRO A 251 14.59 25.29 -3.86
N ASP A 252 13.92 24.39 -4.60
CA ASP A 252 12.63 23.83 -4.20
C ASP A 252 12.78 22.88 -3.00
N MET A 253 13.81 22.05 -3.00
CA MET A 253 14.14 21.18 -1.87
C MET A 253 14.44 22.00 -0.61
N GLU A 254 15.17 23.11 -0.73
CA GLU A 254 15.43 24.03 0.38
C GLU A 254 14.12 24.62 0.91
N ARG A 255 13.24 25.12 0.03
CA ARG A 255 11.91 25.61 0.40
C ARG A 255 11.11 24.56 1.17
N ILE A 256 10.97 23.34 0.62
CA ILE A 256 10.21 22.24 1.22
C ILE A 256 10.81 21.82 2.56
N THR A 257 12.14 21.79 2.66
CA THR A 257 12.85 21.52 3.91
C THR A 257 12.54 22.59 4.96
N MET A 258 12.58 23.87 4.58
CA MET A 258 12.28 24.95 5.52
C MET A 258 10.80 24.96 5.95
N GLU A 259 9.88 24.54 5.08
CA GLU A 259 8.46 24.36 5.46
C GLU A 259 8.30 23.34 6.60
N ILE A 260 9.00 22.20 6.57
CA ILE A 260 8.95 21.22 7.68
C ILE A 260 9.75 21.66 8.92
N VAL A 261 10.86 22.38 8.74
CA VAL A 261 11.61 22.97 9.87
C VAL A 261 10.74 23.97 10.63
N HIS A 262 10.04 24.86 9.94
CA HIS A 262 9.12 25.81 10.56
C HIS A 262 7.86 25.16 11.15
N GLY A 263 7.59 23.90 10.79
CA GLY A 263 6.52 23.10 11.34
C GLY A 263 6.85 22.41 12.68
N GLN A 264 8.11 22.45 13.10
CA GLN A 264 8.60 21.86 14.34
C GLN A 264 7.96 22.52 15.58
N SER A 265 7.76 21.75 16.65
CA SER A 265 7.30 22.31 17.92
C SER A 265 8.38 23.16 18.61
N ALA A 266 7.96 24.05 19.51
CA ALA A 266 8.87 24.90 20.28
C ALA A 266 9.88 24.11 21.15
N VAL A 267 9.55 22.87 21.50
CA VAL A 267 10.43 21.96 22.27
C VAL A 267 11.28 21.07 21.37
N GLY A 268 11.28 21.30 20.05
CA GLY A 268 12.12 20.60 19.09
C GLY A 268 11.57 19.26 18.60
N SER A 269 10.30 18.94 18.86
CA SER A 269 9.66 17.69 18.43
C SER A 269 8.86 17.85 17.15
N TRP A 270 8.68 16.75 16.42
CA TRP A 270 7.74 16.67 15.28
C TRP A 270 6.58 15.75 15.63
N GLY A 271 5.36 16.25 15.45
CA GLY A 271 4.13 15.48 15.59
C GLY A 271 3.58 14.99 14.25
N HIS A 272 2.39 14.41 14.31
CA HIS A 272 1.62 14.08 13.11
C HIS A 272 1.28 15.31 12.27
N ARG A 273 1.14 16.48 12.89
CA ARG A 273 0.86 17.77 12.25
C ARG A 273 1.88 18.81 12.68
N PHE A 274 2.04 19.86 11.88
CA PHE A 274 2.81 21.03 12.28
C PHE A 274 2.09 21.81 13.39
N VAL A 275 2.87 22.41 14.29
CA VAL A 275 2.33 23.23 15.37
C VAL A 275 1.68 24.51 14.78
N PRO A 276 0.51 24.94 15.29
CA PRO A 276 -0.08 26.21 14.91
C PRO A 276 0.87 27.38 15.21
N SER A 277 0.86 28.41 14.37
CA SER A 277 1.64 29.63 14.65
C SER A 277 1.13 30.29 15.94
N GLY A 278 1.97 30.41 16.96
CA GLY A 278 1.67 31.14 18.21
C GLY A 278 1.03 30.31 19.35
N SER A 279 0.98 28.99 19.24
CA SER A 279 0.66 28.11 20.36
C SER A 279 1.92 27.45 20.89
N ASP A 280 2.19 27.60 22.19
CA ASP A 280 3.35 27.03 22.90
C ASP A 280 3.19 25.51 23.16
N GLY A 281 2.85 24.74 22.12
CA GLY A 281 2.55 23.31 22.19
C GLY A 281 1.09 22.98 21.91
#